data_AF-A0A165EZG2-F1
#
_entry.id   AF-A0A165EZG2-F1
#
_cell.length_a   1.000
_cell.length_b   1.000
_cell.length_c   1.000
_cell.angle_alpha   90.00
_cell.angle_beta   90.00
_cell.angle_gamma   90.00
#
_symmetry.space_group_name_H-M   'P 1'
#
loop_
_entity.id
_entity.type
_entity.pdbx_description
1 polymer ?
#
loop_
_entity_poly.entity_id
_entity_poly.type
_entity_poly.pdbx_seq_one_letter_code
_entity_poly.pdbx_strand_id
1 'polypeptide(L)'
;IFFYALRPGFVRTQRITQWHITNLIVQVVFDYVLVKTCGVRPLIYLLASSFFAGSLHPCAGHFIAEHYVWDGLLQETYSYYGPLNILAYNVGYHNEHHDFPSVAWTRLPALRALAPEFYDTLPSHPSWPMVTINFIRDPEVGIFARVKRPMKGKAQPAQETKQPKNAAKDASDSDEGTE
;
A
#
# COMPACT_ATOMS: atom_id res chain seq x y z
N ILE A 1 -13.98 -5.57 5.02
CA ILE A 1 -13.42 -4.77 6.13
C ILE A 1 -13.85 -5.23 7.54
N PHE A 2 -15.13 -5.52 7.81
CA PHE A 2 -15.63 -5.77 9.19
C PHE A 2 -14.96 -6.95 9.92
N PHE A 3 -14.83 -8.11 9.28
CA PHE A 3 -14.12 -9.24 9.88
C PHE A 3 -12.62 -8.98 10.05
N TYR A 4 -12.02 -8.25 9.12
CA TYR A 4 -10.61 -7.86 9.20
C TYR A 4 -10.35 -6.90 10.36
N ALA A 5 -11.28 -5.97 10.64
CA ALA A 5 -11.18 -5.05 11.77
C ALA A 5 -11.14 -5.76 13.13
N LEU A 6 -11.78 -6.92 13.25
CA LEU A 6 -11.77 -7.73 14.47
C LEU A 6 -10.54 -8.65 14.58
N ARG A 7 -9.87 -8.96 13.46
CA ARG A 7 -8.73 -9.89 13.39
C ARG A 7 -7.60 -9.58 14.38
N PRO A 8 -7.18 -8.31 14.60
CA PRO A 8 -6.14 -8.00 15.59
C PRO A 8 -6.49 -8.46 17.01
N GLY A 9 -7.79 -8.45 17.37
CA GLY A 9 -8.27 -8.92 18.67
C GLY A 9 -8.04 -10.41 18.92
N PHE A 10 -8.01 -11.23 17.85
CA PHE A 10 -7.83 -12.68 17.93
C PHE A 10 -6.41 -13.15 17.66
N VAL A 11 -5.68 -12.47 16.75
CA VAL A 11 -4.34 -12.91 16.34
C VAL A 11 -3.24 -12.35 17.26
N ARG A 12 -3.38 -11.09 17.69
CA ARG A 12 -2.41 -10.43 18.57
C ARG A 12 -3.14 -9.59 19.61
N THR A 13 -3.85 -10.29 20.49
CA THR A 13 -4.65 -9.68 21.55
C THR A 13 -3.80 -8.75 22.39
N GLN A 14 -4.18 -7.48 22.43
CA GLN A 14 -3.56 -6.48 23.30
C GLN A 14 -4.13 -6.64 24.72
N ARG A 15 -3.33 -6.27 25.73
CA ARG A 15 -3.85 -6.20 27.10
C ARG A 15 -4.90 -5.09 27.18
N ILE A 16 -6.13 -5.46 27.52
CA ILE A 16 -7.20 -4.48 27.72
C ILE A 16 -6.81 -3.54 28.86
N THR A 17 -6.88 -2.25 28.59
CA THR A 17 -6.63 -1.17 29.55
C THR A 17 -7.90 -0.34 29.75
N GLN A 18 -7.90 0.53 30.76
CA GLN A 18 -9.00 1.45 31.01
C GLN A 18 -9.33 2.31 29.77
N TRP A 19 -8.32 2.73 29.00
CA TRP A 19 -8.53 3.50 27.76
C TRP A 19 -9.35 2.76 26.71
N HIS A 20 -9.18 1.44 26.58
CA HIS A 20 -9.99 0.64 25.64
C HIS A 20 -11.46 0.63 26.07
N ILE A 21 -11.71 0.47 27.38
CA ILE A 21 -13.05 0.46 27.96
C ILE A 21 -13.69 1.84 27.81
N THR A 22 -12.96 2.91 28.14
CA THR A 22 -13.43 4.29 27.98
C THR A 22 -13.77 4.58 26.52
N ASN A 23 -12.90 4.23 25.58
CA ASN A 23 -13.19 4.40 24.14
C ASN A 23 -14.45 3.64 23.73
N LEU A 24 -14.61 2.38 24.16
CA LEU A 24 -15.81 1.59 23.86
C LEU A 24 -17.09 2.26 24.41
N ILE A 25 -17.07 2.72 25.66
CA ILE A 25 -18.21 3.42 26.27
C ILE A 25 -18.55 4.69 25.48
N VAL A 26 -17.54 5.49 25.13
CA VAL A 26 -17.75 6.73 24.35
C VAL A 26 -18.38 6.44 22.99
N GLN A 27 -17.89 5.44 22.26
CA GLN A 27 -18.45 5.05 20.96
C GLN A 27 -19.90 4.56 21.09
N VAL A 28 -20.18 3.69 22.07
CA VAL A 28 -21.56 3.18 22.31
C VAL A 28 -22.52 4.31 22.70
N VAL A 29 -22.09 5.24 23.55
CA VAL A 29 -22.91 6.40 23.93
C VAL A 29 -23.15 7.30 22.72
N PHE A 30 -22.13 7.57 21.91
CA PHE A 30 -22.27 8.35 20.69
C PHE A 30 -23.27 7.72 19.72
N ASP A 31 -23.13 6.41 19.43
CA ASP A 31 -24.03 5.68 18.54
C ASP A 31 -25.46 5.67 19.09
N TYR A 32 -25.62 5.47 20.41
CA TYR A 32 -26.93 5.53 21.07
C TYR A 32 -27.58 6.91 20.89
N VAL A 33 -26.85 7.99 21.18
CA VAL A 33 -27.35 9.37 21.01
C VAL A 33 -27.72 9.61 19.56
N LEU A 34 -26.84 9.25 18.61
CA LEU A 34 -27.06 9.43 17.18
C LEU A 34 -28.34 8.71 16.72
N VAL A 35 -28.52 7.46 17.11
CA VAL A 35 -29.72 6.68 16.75
C VAL A 35 -30.97 7.26 17.42
N LYS A 36 -30.86 7.70 18.68
CA LYS A 36 -32.00 8.26 19.41
C LYS A 36 -32.47 9.59 18.83
N THR A 37 -31.55 10.45 18.39
CA THR A 37 -31.89 11.79 17.87
C THR A 37 -32.17 11.81 16.37
N CYS A 38 -31.46 10.99 15.58
CA CYS A 38 -31.48 11.04 14.11
C CYS A 38 -32.06 9.76 13.46
N GLY A 39 -32.45 8.76 14.27
CA GLY A 39 -32.89 7.45 13.80
C GLY A 39 -31.73 6.54 13.38
N VAL A 40 -32.05 5.34 12.87
CA VAL A 40 -31.02 4.33 12.52
C VAL A 40 -30.25 4.63 11.23
N ARG A 41 -30.77 5.50 10.36
CA ARG A 41 -30.22 5.74 9.01
C ARG A 41 -28.78 6.25 9.02
N PRO A 42 -28.38 7.23 9.86
CA PRO A 42 -26.99 7.67 9.93
C PRO A 42 -26.03 6.57 10.37
N LEU A 43 -26.44 5.70 11.30
CA LEU A 43 -25.61 4.57 11.72
C LEU A 43 -25.37 3.60 10.55
N ILE A 44 -26.42 3.26 9.80
CA ILE A 44 -26.29 2.44 8.57
C ILE A 44 -25.38 3.13 7.56
N TYR A 45 -25.52 4.45 7.38
CA TYR A 45 -24.66 5.22 6.49
C TYR A 45 -23.18 5.15 6.92
N LEU A 46 -22.86 5.31 8.22
CA LEU A 46 -21.48 5.23 8.71
C LEU A 46 -20.86 3.84 8.52
N LEU A 47 -21.65 2.78 8.77
CA LEU A 47 -21.25 1.41 8.51
C LEU A 47 -21.00 1.16 7.01
N ALA A 48 -21.93 1.61 6.15
CA ALA A 48 -21.81 1.49 4.71
C ALA A 48 -20.59 2.27 4.18
N SER A 49 -20.37 3.51 4.63
CA SER A 49 -19.20 4.32 4.30
C SER A 49 -17.90 3.63 4.67
N SER A 50 -17.82 3.03 5.87
CA SER A 50 -16.65 2.25 6.30
C SER A 50 -16.44 1.01 5.43
N PHE A 51 -17.52 0.33 5.04
CA PHE A 51 -17.47 -0.80 4.12
C PHE A 51 -16.90 -0.37 2.76
N PHE A 52 -17.48 0.66 2.14
CA PHE A 52 -17.08 1.10 0.81
C PHE A 52 -15.67 1.68 0.78
N ALA A 53 -15.26 2.45 1.79
CA ALA A 53 -13.90 3.00 1.88
C ALA A 53 -12.79 1.94 1.93
N GLY A 54 -13.09 0.75 2.47
CA GLY A 54 -12.16 -0.39 2.53
C GLY A 54 -12.45 -1.50 1.51
N SER A 55 -13.34 -1.27 0.55
CA SER A 55 -13.75 -2.27 -0.45
C SER A 55 -13.21 -1.94 -1.84
N LEU A 56 -13.59 -2.72 -2.84
CA LEU A 56 -13.11 -2.55 -4.21
C LEU A 56 -13.61 -1.22 -4.82
N HIS A 57 -12.71 -0.26 -4.98
CA HIS A 57 -12.92 0.97 -5.75
C HIS A 57 -11.58 1.52 -6.26
N PRO A 58 -11.56 2.45 -7.23
CA PRO A 58 -10.33 2.95 -7.85
C PRO A 58 -9.23 3.39 -6.88
N CYS A 59 -9.59 4.04 -5.77
CA CYS A 59 -8.62 4.52 -4.78
C CYS A 59 -8.15 3.41 -3.83
N ALA A 60 -8.97 2.39 -3.54
CA ALA A 60 -8.60 1.29 -2.63
C ALA A 60 -7.38 0.48 -3.12
N GLY A 61 -7.05 0.58 -4.42
CA GLY A 61 -5.82 0.01 -4.96
C GLY A 61 -4.55 0.50 -4.27
N HIS A 62 -4.60 1.65 -3.58
CA HIS A 62 -3.46 2.17 -2.82
C HIS A 62 -2.98 1.19 -1.73
N PHE A 63 -3.90 0.50 -1.03
CA PHE A 63 -3.55 -0.52 -0.02
C PHE A 63 -2.72 -1.69 -0.57
N ILE A 64 -2.84 -1.95 -1.88
CA ILE A 64 -2.08 -3.00 -2.56
C ILE A 64 -0.81 -2.41 -3.17
N ALA A 65 -0.93 -1.29 -3.87
CA ALA A 65 0.18 -0.58 -4.52
C ALA A 65 1.31 -0.27 -3.53
N GLU A 66 0.97 0.14 -2.33
CA GLU A 66 1.93 0.63 -1.34
C GLU A 66 2.83 -0.47 -0.73
N HIS A 67 2.39 -1.73 -0.71
CA HIS A 67 3.02 -2.77 0.14
C HIS A 67 3.17 -4.15 -0.51
N TYR A 68 2.79 -4.31 -1.77
CA TYR A 68 3.05 -5.53 -2.52
C TYR A 68 4.19 -5.30 -3.49
N VAL A 69 4.97 -6.35 -3.73
CA VAL A 69 6.09 -6.32 -4.66
C VAL A 69 5.63 -6.85 -6.01
N TRP A 70 5.93 -6.11 -7.08
CA TRP A 70 5.33 -6.30 -8.40
C TRP A 70 6.32 -6.67 -9.49
N ASP A 71 7.59 -6.31 -9.29
CA ASP A 71 8.62 -6.26 -10.33
C ASP A 71 9.87 -7.07 -9.95
N GLY A 72 9.77 -7.86 -8.88
CA GLY A 72 10.91 -8.61 -8.34
C GLY A 72 12.00 -7.72 -7.74
N LEU A 73 11.75 -6.42 -7.58
CA LEU A 73 12.67 -5.51 -6.91
C LEU A 73 12.59 -5.73 -5.39
N LEU A 74 13.67 -5.35 -4.70
CA LEU A 74 13.75 -5.39 -3.24
C LEU A 74 13.06 -4.19 -2.56
N GLN A 75 12.32 -3.38 -3.32
CA GLN A 75 11.61 -2.23 -2.78
C GLN A 75 10.36 -2.71 -2.04
N GLU A 76 10.31 -2.43 -0.74
CA GLU A 76 9.21 -2.88 0.13
C GLU A 76 7.98 -1.95 0.05
N THR A 77 8.14 -0.76 -0.54
CA THR A 77 7.17 0.33 -0.42
C THR A 77 7.18 1.20 -1.68
N TYR A 78 6.02 1.52 -2.23
CA TYR A 78 5.91 2.26 -3.50
C TYR A 78 5.00 3.49 -3.37
N SER A 79 5.38 4.56 -4.05
CA SER A 79 4.56 5.77 -4.20
C SER A 79 3.67 5.73 -5.46
N TYR A 80 2.68 6.61 -5.50
CA TYR A 80 1.80 6.91 -6.63
C TYR A 80 1.56 8.42 -6.70
N TYR A 81 1.88 9.04 -7.84
CA TYR A 81 1.77 10.50 -8.02
C TYR A 81 0.65 10.91 -8.98
N GLY A 82 -0.25 9.99 -9.34
CA GLY A 82 -1.32 10.27 -10.30
C GLY A 82 -2.51 11.03 -9.70
N PRO A 83 -3.54 11.32 -10.53
CA PRO A 83 -4.62 12.25 -10.18
C PRO A 83 -5.53 11.77 -9.03
N LEU A 84 -5.64 10.46 -8.79
CA LEU A 84 -6.45 9.92 -7.69
C LEU A 84 -5.90 10.34 -6.31
N ASN A 85 -4.66 10.79 -6.26
CA ASN A 85 -4.02 11.21 -5.03
C ASN A 85 -4.71 12.45 -4.41
N ILE A 86 -5.37 13.27 -5.24
CA ILE A 86 -6.18 14.42 -4.77
C ILE A 86 -7.36 13.93 -3.91
N LEU A 87 -8.01 12.84 -4.31
CA LEU A 87 -9.14 12.24 -3.59
C LEU A 87 -8.70 11.53 -2.31
N ALA A 88 -7.43 11.14 -2.24
CA ALA A 88 -6.82 10.45 -1.12
C ALA A 88 -5.87 11.34 -0.30
N TYR A 89 -6.00 12.66 -0.40
CA TYR A 89 -5.23 13.62 0.40
C TYR A 89 -3.71 13.36 0.37
N ASN A 90 -3.14 13.19 -0.82
CA ASN A 90 -1.70 12.94 -1.04
C ASN A 90 -1.13 11.66 -0.40
N VAL A 91 -1.96 10.68 -0.01
CA VAL A 91 -1.51 9.37 0.52
C VAL A 91 -0.51 8.66 -0.39
N GLY A 92 -0.62 8.84 -1.71
CA GLY A 92 0.29 8.27 -2.70
C GLY A 92 1.74 8.77 -2.61
N TYR A 93 2.05 9.85 -1.89
CA TYR A 93 3.43 10.21 -1.51
C TYR A 93 3.90 9.33 -0.34
N HIS A 94 3.88 8.02 -0.59
CA HIS A 94 3.91 7.02 0.46
C HIS A 94 5.32 6.81 1.01
N ASN A 95 6.34 6.76 0.14
CA ASN A 95 7.74 6.70 0.56
C ASN A 95 8.12 7.93 1.39
N GLU A 96 7.72 9.13 0.94
CA GLU A 96 7.97 10.38 1.64
C GLU A 96 7.30 10.41 3.02
N HIS A 97 6.07 9.89 3.12
CA HIS A 97 5.38 9.75 4.40
C HIS A 97 6.09 8.77 5.34
N HIS A 98 6.61 7.65 4.82
CA HIS A 98 7.33 6.68 5.63
C HIS A 98 8.68 7.21 6.14
N ASP A 99 9.39 8.00 5.32
CA ASP A 99 10.65 8.63 5.72
C ASP A 99 10.42 9.77 6.73
N PHE A 100 9.36 10.57 6.50
CA PHE A 100 9.05 11.75 7.30
C PHE A 100 7.60 11.73 7.81
N PRO A 101 7.24 10.83 8.75
CA PRO A 101 5.86 10.61 9.18
C PRO A 101 5.25 11.81 9.91
N SER A 102 6.07 12.75 10.37
CA SER A 102 5.62 13.99 11.02
C SER A 102 5.32 15.12 10.03
N VAL A 103 5.64 14.97 8.75
CA VAL A 103 5.31 15.97 7.71
C VAL A 103 3.86 15.79 7.29
N ALA A 104 3.10 16.88 7.34
CA ALA A 104 1.70 16.87 6.93
C ALA A 104 1.56 16.51 5.44
N TRP A 105 0.49 15.77 5.12
CA TRP A 105 0.21 15.29 3.76
C TRP A 105 0.17 16.40 2.69
N THR A 106 -0.24 17.62 3.07
CA THR A 106 -0.27 18.79 2.18
C THR A 106 1.13 19.27 1.76
N ARG A 107 2.17 18.90 2.50
CA ARG A 107 3.57 19.29 2.27
C ARG A 107 4.42 18.20 1.62
N LEU A 108 3.91 16.97 1.48
CA LEU A 108 4.63 15.88 0.83
C LEU A 108 5.06 16.18 -0.62
N PRO A 109 4.26 16.87 -1.45
CA PRO A 109 4.73 17.28 -2.78
C PRO A 109 5.97 18.17 -2.74
N ALA A 110 6.02 19.11 -1.78
CA ALA A 110 7.17 20.00 -1.60
C ALA A 110 8.38 19.25 -1.03
N LEU A 111 8.16 18.26 -0.14
CA LEU A 111 9.21 17.39 0.37
C LEU A 111 9.86 16.57 -0.74
N ARG A 112 9.06 15.95 -1.62
CA ARG A 112 9.59 15.23 -2.79
C ARG A 112 10.44 16.15 -3.66
N ALA A 113 9.92 17.35 -3.97
CA ALA A 113 10.61 18.33 -4.81
C ALA A 113 11.92 18.85 -4.20
N LEU A 114 12.10 18.76 -2.89
CA LEU A 114 13.32 19.15 -2.19
C LEU A 114 14.46 18.13 -2.35
N ALA A 115 14.12 16.87 -2.61
CA ALA A 115 15.04 15.74 -2.61
C ALA A 115 14.83 14.80 -3.83
N PRO A 116 14.83 15.33 -5.07
CA PRO A 116 14.57 14.53 -6.28
C PRO A 116 15.59 13.40 -6.47
N GLU A 117 16.84 13.58 -6.03
CA GLU A 117 17.88 12.55 -6.10
C GLU A 117 17.54 11.28 -5.31
N PHE A 118 16.68 11.39 -4.29
CA PHE A 118 16.20 10.26 -3.49
C PHE A 118 14.88 9.69 -4.00
N TYR A 119 13.98 10.54 -4.52
CA TYR A 119 12.60 10.13 -4.81
C TYR A 119 12.30 9.89 -6.29
N ASP A 120 12.99 10.56 -7.21
CA ASP A 120 12.77 10.37 -8.66
C ASP A 120 13.49 9.12 -9.20
N THR A 121 14.37 8.53 -8.39
CA THR A 121 15.06 7.28 -8.70
C THR A 121 14.27 6.04 -8.26
N LEU A 122 13.20 6.21 -7.47
CA LEU A 122 12.40 5.11 -6.96
C LEU A 122 11.27 4.71 -7.93
N PRO A 123 11.10 3.41 -8.22
CA PRO A 123 9.89 2.88 -8.82
C PRO A 123 8.61 3.40 -8.13
N SER A 124 7.64 3.80 -8.95
CA SER A 124 6.31 4.22 -8.51
C SER A 124 5.24 3.57 -9.38
N HIS A 125 4.05 3.39 -8.81
CA HIS A 125 2.93 2.89 -9.58
C HIS A 125 2.33 4.00 -10.44
N PRO A 126 2.01 3.73 -11.72
CA PRO A 126 1.38 4.74 -12.58
C PRO A 126 -0.13 4.86 -12.34
N SER A 127 -0.78 3.85 -11.72
CA SER A 127 -2.24 3.78 -11.57
C SER A 127 -2.70 2.77 -10.52
N TRP A 128 -3.47 3.21 -9.52
CA TRP A 128 -4.10 2.33 -8.53
C TRP A 128 -5.18 1.38 -9.09
N PRO A 129 -6.05 1.81 -10.03
CA PRO A 129 -6.96 0.88 -10.70
C PRO A 129 -6.23 -0.22 -11.47
N MET A 130 -5.13 0.13 -12.16
CA MET A 130 -4.32 -0.84 -12.88
C MET A 130 -3.73 -1.88 -11.91
N VAL A 131 -3.14 -1.42 -10.80
CA VAL A 131 -2.63 -2.30 -9.73
C VAL A 131 -3.73 -3.24 -9.25
N THR A 132 -4.94 -2.74 -9.01
CA THR A 132 -6.07 -3.58 -8.56
C THR A 132 -6.43 -4.66 -9.59
N ILE A 133 -6.49 -4.30 -10.87
CA ILE A 133 -6.80 -5.25 -11.96
C ILE A 133 -5.70 -6.31 -12.08
N ASN A 134 -4.44 -5.90 -12.05
CA ASN A 134 -3.31 -6.80 -12.12
C ASN A 134 -3.28 -7.76 -10.92
N PHE A 135 -3.52 -7.26 -9.70
CA PHE A 135 -3.61 -8.11 -8.50
C PHE A 135 -4.65 -9.24 -8.63
N ILE A 136 -5.76 -8.98 -9.33
CA ILE A 136 -6.86 -9.94 -9.49
C ILE A 136 -6.54 -10.94 -10.62
N ARG A 137 -5.85 -10.50 -11.67
CA ARG A 137 -5.69 -11.27 -12.92
C ARG A 137 -4.35 -11.95 -13.08
N ASP A 138 -3.31 -11.42 -12.43
CA ASP A 138 -1.96 -11.92 -12.56
C ASP A 138 -1.72 -13.07 -11.57
N PRO A 139 -1.44 -14.30 -12.02
CA PRO A 139 -1.18 -15.43 -11.13
C PRO A 139 0.16 -15.32 -10.38
N GLU A 140 1.08 -14.46 -10.82
CA GLU A 140 2.38 -14.26 -10.18
C GLU A 140 2.31 -13.22 -9.04
N VAL A 141 1.26 -12.40 -9.00
CA VAL A 141 1.04 -11.39 -7.95
C VAL A 141 -0.10 -11.81 -7.03
N GLY A 142 0.13 -11.79 -5.73
CA GLY A 142 -0.92 -12.16 -4.77
C GLY A 142 -0.60 -11.78 -3.34
N ILE A 143 -1.41 -12.27 -2.39
CA ILE A 143 -1.34 -11.92 -0.96
C ILE A 143 0.02 -12.24 -0.31
N PHE A 144 0.85 -13.05 -0.96
CA PHE A 144 2.18 -13.46 -0.49
C PHE A 144 3.34 -12.73 -1.18
N ALA A 145 3.06 -11.87 -2.17
CA ALA A 145 4.05 -11.06 -2.87
C ALA A 145 4.49 -9.86 -2.00
N ARG A 146 5.17 -10.17 -0.89
CA ARG A 146 5.67 -9.20 0.09
C ARG A 146 7.06 -9.59 0.52
N VAL A 147 7.94 -8.60 0.65
CA VAL A 147 9.28 -8.80 1.21
C VAL A 147 9.16 -8.96 2.73
N LYS A 148 9.84 -9.98 3.27
CA LYS A 148 10.01 -10.16 4.72
C LYS A 148 11.49 -10.03 5.03
N ARG A 149 11.84 -8.99 5.79
CA ARG A 149 13.22 -8.84 6.27
C ARG A 149 13.64 -10.08 7.07
N PRO A 150 14.82 -10.66 6.80
CA PRO A 150 15.36 -11.71 7.65
C PRO A 150 15.50 -11.21 9.07
N MET A 151 15.12 -12.04 10.05
CA MET A 151 15.46 -11.77 11.44
C MET A 151 16.98 -11.72 11.58
N LYS A 152 17.49 -10.65 12.20
CA LYS A 152 18.91 -10.46 12.47
C LYS A 152 19.47 -11.73 13.16
N GLY A 153 20.33 -12.47 12.47
CA GLY A 153 20.96 -13.70 12.98
C GLY A 153 20.73 -14.98 12.15
N LYS A 154 19.91 -14.97 11.10
CA LYS A 154 19.86 -16.07 10.13
C LYS A 154 20.10 -15.54 8.72
N ALA A 155 21.26 -15.90 8.14
CA ALA A 155 21.54 -15.64 6.74
C ALA A 155 20.46 -16.33 5.88
N GLN A 156 19.81 -15.58 5.00
CA GLN A 156 18.92 -16.15 4.00
C GLN A 156 19.76 -16.63 2.80
N PRO A 157 19.42 -17.76 2.18
CA PRO A 157 20.03 -18.18 0.93
C PRO A 157 19.68 -17.16 -0.17
N ALA A 158 20.65 -16.85 -1.02
CA ALA A 158 20.52 -15.89 -2.11
C ALA A 158 19.28 -16.19 -2.96
N GLN A 159 18.41 -15.19 -3.14
CA GLN A 159 17.34 -15.26 -4.11
C GLN A 159 17.95 -15.07 -5.50
N GLU A 160 17.80 -16.07 -6.37
CA GLU A 160 18.17 -15.97 -7.78
C GLU A 160 17.31 -14.91 -8.47
N THR A 161 17.93 -13.80 -8.85
CA THR A 161 17.35 -12.82 -9.77
C THR A 161 17.17 -13.51 -11.13
N LYS A 162 15.95 -13.88 -11.50
CA LYS A 162 15.65 -14.26 -12.88
C LYS A 162 15.79 -13.03 -13.77
N GLN A 163 16.91 -12.92 -14.48
CA GLN A 163 17.07 -11.95 -15.56
C GLN A 163 16.02 -12.20 -16.67
N PRO A 164 15.44 -11.14 -17.25
CA PRO A 164 14.56 -11.29 -18.40
C PRO A 164 15.38 -11.77 -19.61
N LYS A 165 15.10 -12.99 -20.07
CA LYS A 165 15.56 -13.48 -21.37
C LYS A 165 14.76 -12.74 -22.44
N ASN A 166 15.37 -11.74 -23.09
CA ASN A 166 15.20 -11.40 -24.51
C ASN A 166 15.87 -10.04 -24.79
N ALA A 167 17.20 -10.03 -24.96
CA ALA A 167 17.93 -8.93 -25.60
C ALA A 167 19.34 -9.41 -26.01
N ALA A 168 19.44 -10.48 -26.81
CA ALA A 168 20.69 -10.86 -27.47
C ALA A 168 20.42 -11.90 -28.57
N LYS A 169 19.85 -11.45 -29.68
CA LYS A 169 19.95 -12.09 -31.00
C LYS A 169 19.66 -11.00 -32.00
N ASP A 170 20.68 -10.24 -32.34
CA ASP A 170 20.86 -9.47 -33.57
C ASP A 170 22.16 -8.66 -33.45
N ALA A 171 23.29 -9.38 -33.41
CA ALA A 171 24.64 -8.87 -33.66
C ALA A 171 25.62 -10.05 -33.69
N SER A 172 25.61 -10.81 -34.80
CA SER A 172 26.76 -11.61 -35.22
C SER A 172 27.03 -11.22 -36.67
N ASP A 173 27.87 -10.21 -36.87
CA ASP A 173 29.32 -10.35 -37.03
C ASP A 173 29.64 -10.42 -38.53
N SER A 174 30.02 -9.26 -39.04
CA SER A 174 30.49 -9.01 -40.39
C SER A 174 31.86 -8.36 -40.26
N ASP A 175 32.91 -9.15 -40.08
CA ASP A 175 34.26 -8.78 -40.52
C ASP A 175 35.23 -9.96 -40.32
N GLU A 176 35.64 -10.59 -41.43
CA GLU A 176 36.94 -11.26 -41.48
C GLU A 176 37.46 -11.12 -42.91
N GLY A 177 38.28 -10.08 -43.10
CA GLY A 177 39.13 -9.91 -44.27
C GLY A 177 40.56 -9.67 -43.81
N THR A 178 41.45 -10.62 -44.09
CA THR A 178 42.88 -10.42 -44.39
C THR A 178 43.51 -11.75 -44.82
N GLU A 179 43.76 -11.87 -46.13
CA GLU A 179 45.03 -12.18 -46.84
C GLU A 179 44.76 -12.83 -48.21
#